data_AF-A0A2A7MGM9-F1
#
_entry.id   AF-A0A2A7MGM9-F1
#
_cell.length_a   1.000
_cell.length_b   1.000
_cell.length_c   1.000
_cell.angle_alpha   90.00
_cell.angle_beta   90.00
_cell.angle_gamma   90.00
#
_symmetry.space_group_name_H-M   'P 1'
#
loop_
_entity.id
_entity.type
_entity.pdbx_description
1 polymer ?
#
loop_
_entity_poly.entity_id
_entity_poly.type
_entity_poly.pdbx_seq_one_letter_code
_entity_poly.pdbx_strand_id
1 'polypeptide(L)'
;MNVTIDEVKYIAKLSKLRFTDEEAAKFASEFEGILENFKYLSELDLEINDDEIKKELKPIVRKDEVKKFECNDLFRNVKEKQDTYIKVPKIIE
;
A
#
# COMPACT_ATOMS: atom_id res chain seq x y z
N MET A 1 15.97 -2.87 17.67
CA MET A 1 15.10 -3.58 16.71
C MET A 1 15.96 -3.82 15.52
N ASN A 2 16.33 -5.07 15.25
CA ASN A 2 17.18 -5.40 14.11
C ASN A 2 16.26 -5.91 13.02
N VAL A 3 16.29 -5.28 11.85
CA VAL A 3 15.52 -5.74 10.69
C VAL A 3 16.32 -6.85 10.01
N THR A 4 15.75 -8.04 9.94
CA THR A 4 16.35 -9.18 9.26
C THR A 4 16.02 -9.18 7.77
N ILE A 5 16.86 -9.83 6.96
CA ILE A 5 16.61 -10.00 5.51
C ILE A 5 15.29 -10.73 5.26
N ASP A 6 14.93 -11.68 6.12
CA ASP A 6 13.66 -12.41 6.02
C ASP A 6 12.44 -11.51 6.27
N GLU A 7 12.53 -10.57 7.21
CA GLU A 7 11.49 -9.56 7.42
C GLU A 7 11.34 -8.63 6.21
N VAL A 8 12.45 -8.22 5.59
CA VAL A 8 12.42 -7.42 4.36
C VAL A 8 11.71 -8.19 3.24
N LYS A 9 12.06 -9.47 3.05
CA LYS A 9 11.41 -10.34 2.06
C LYS A 9 9.92 -10.55 2.37
N TYR A 10 9.57 -10.67 3.64
CA TYR A 10 8.18 -10.81 4.06
C TYR A 10 7.36 -9.56 3.75
N ILE A 11 7.87 -8.38 4.09
CA ILE A 11 7.23 -7.09 3.79
C ILE A 11 7.13 -6.89 2.27
N ALA A 12 8.18 -7.22 1.52
CA ALA A 12 8.17 -7.15 0.06
C ALA A 12 7.04 -8.00 -0.54
N LYS A 13 6.84 -9.21 -0.02
CA LYS A 13 5.75 -10.11 -0.44
C LYS A 13 4.36 -9.51 -0.18
N LEU A 14 4.17 -8.87 0.98
CA LEU A 14 2.91 -8.18 1.30
C LEU A 14 2.65 -7.01 0.35
N SER A 15 3.70 -6.27 0.01
CA SER A 15 3.65 -5.10 -0.89
C SER A 15 3.70 -5.45 -2.38
N LYS A 16 3.71 -6.74 -2.75
CA LYS A 16 3.84 -7.22 -4.14
C LYS A 16 5.12 -6.73 -4.84
N LEU A 17 6.18 -6.52 -4.07
CA LEU A 17 7.51 -6.16 -4.55
C LEU A 17 8.42 -7.39 -4.56
N ARG A 18 9.37 -7.43 -5.49
CA ARG A 18 10.40 -8.47 -5.58
C ARG A 18 11.75 -7.80 -5.50
N PHE A 19 12.56 -8.23 -4.54
CA PHE A 19 13.93 -7.77 -4.35
C PHE A 19 14.90 -8.93 -4.53
N THR A 20 16.08 -8.62 -5.03
CA THR A 20 17.25 -9.51 -4.99
C THR A 20 17.79 -9.62 -3.56
N ASP A 21 18.64 -10.62 -3.29
CA ASP A 21 19.26 -10.77 -1.97
C ASP A 21 20.17 -9.59 -1.61
N GLU A 22 20.85 -9.01 -2.60
CA GLU A 22 21.69 -7.81 -2.44
C GLU A 22 20.85 -6.58 -2.08
N GLU A 23 19.73 -6.36 -2.78
CA GLU A 23 18.79 -5.28 -2.46
C GLU A 23 18.16 -5.48 -1.09
N ALA A 24 17.80 -6.72 -0.73
CA ALA A 24 17.21 -7.01 0.58
C ALA A 24 18.19 -6.75 1.73
N ALA A 25 19.48 -7.07 1.56
CA ALA A 25 20.51 -6.75 2.54
C ALA A 25 20.71 -5.23 2.68
N LYS A 26 20.71 -4.50 1.57
CA LYS A 26 20.78 -3.04 1.57
C LYS A 26 19.57 -2.42 2.28
N PHE A 27 18.36 -2.88 1.95
CA PHE A 27 17.13 -2.39 2.56
C PHE A 27 17.01 -2.71 4.04
N ALA A 28 17.54 -3.85 4.50
CA ALA A 28 17.58 -4.16 5.93
C ALA A 28 18.33 -3.06 6.72
N SER A 29 19.49 -2.63 6.21
CA SER A 29 20.27 -1.54 6.83
C SER A 29 19.58 -0.18 6.72
N GLU A 30 18.98 0.14 5.56
CA GLU A 30 18.25 1.41 5.39
C GLU A 30 17.01 1.48 6.29
N PHE A 31 16.25 0.39 6.41
CA PHE A 31 15.08 0.33 7.28
C PHE A 31 15.45 0.39 8.76
N GLU A 32 16.57 -0.19 9.16
CA GLU A 32 17.08 -0.05 10.53
C GLU A 32 17.36 1.42 10.87
N GLY A 33 18.02 2.15 9.96
CA GLY A 33 18.24 3.60 10.12
C GLY A 33 16.96 4.42 10.17
N ILE A 34 15.96 4.08 9.35
CA ILE A 34 14.65 4.74 9.38
C ILE A 34 13.95 4.48 10.72
N LEU A 35 13.89 3.23 11.16
CA LEU A 35 13.24 2.84 12.43
C LEU A 35 13.94 3.43 13.64
N GLU A 36 15.26 3.59 13.60
CA GLU A 36 16.01 4.28 14.65
C GLU A 36 15.57 5.74 14.80
N ASN A 37 15.36 6.46 13.71
CA ASN A 37 14.84 7.84 13.76
C ASN A 37 13.45 7.91 14.42
N PHE A 38 12.61 6.89 14.21
CA PHE A 38 11.28 6.84 14.83
C PHE A 38 11.30 6.48 16.32
N LYS A 39 12.41 5.96 16.87
CA LYS A 39 12.50 5.62 18.31
C LYS A 39 12.26 6.84 19.21
N TYR A 40 12.66 8.03 18.76
CA TYR A 40 12.40 9.29 19.47
C TYR A 40 10.91 9.51 19.79
N LEU A 41 9.99 9.04 18.93
CA LEU A 41 8.55 9.13 19.21
C LEU A 41 8.12 8.36 20.46
N SER A 42 8.89 7.35 20.89
CA SER A 42 8.61 6.56 22.09
C SER A 42 8.95 7.31 23.38
N GLU A 43 9.76 8.38 23.28
CA GLU A 43 10.15 9.23 24.41
C GLU A 43 9.12 10.34 24.68
N LEU A 44 8.20 10.58 23.75
CA LEU A 44 7.14 11.56 23.93
C LEU A 44 5.98 10.93 24.69
N ASP A 45 5.65 11.53 25.83
CA ASP A 45 4.40 11.28 26.51
C ASP A 45 3.27 12.02 25.77
N LEU A 46 2.48 11.27 25.00
CA LEU A 46 1.37 11.78 24.23
C LEU A 46 0.06 11.36 24.90
N GLU A 47 -0.57 12.27 25.64
CA GLU A 47 -1.98 12.14 26.02
C GLU A 47 -2.85 12.34 24.77
N ILE A 48 -3.16 11.24 24.07
CA ILE A 48 -4.05 11.26 22.91
C ILE A 48 -5.48 11.36 23.43
N ASN A 49 -6.06 12.57 23.38
CA ASN A 49 -7.48 12.75 23.61
C ASN A 49 -8.24 12.41 22.32
N ASP A 50 -8.88 11.24 22.32
CA ASP A 50 -9.63 10.66 21.20
C ASP A 50 -10.76 11.59 20.68
N ASP A 51 -11.15 12.59 21.47
CA ASP A 51 -12.20 13.55 21.14
C ASP A 51 -11.72 14.74 20.30
N GLU A 52 -10.43 15.10 20.29
CA GLU A 52 -9.93 16.24 19.49
C GLU A 52 -9.89 15.94 17.98
N ILE A 53 -9.75 14.67 17.61
CA ILE A 53 -9.67 14.22 16.19
C ILE A 53 -11.07 14.11 15.56
N LYS A 54 -12.14 14.08 16.38
CA LYS A 54 -13.52 14.02 15.92
C LYS A 54 -14.01 15.42 15.52
N LYS A 55 -13.45 15.98 14.45
CA LYS A 55 -14.26 16.89 13.62
C LYS A 55 -15.56 16.15 13.30
N GLU A 56 -16.70 16.81 13.42
CA GLU A 56 -18.00 16.23 13.05
C GLU A 56 -18.01 15.84 11.56
N LEU A 57 -17.52 14.63 11.26
CA LEU A 57 -17.52 14.06 9.93
C LEU A 57 -18.94 13.56 9.68
N LYS A 58 -19.77 14.44 9.12
CA LYS A 58 -21.08 14.04 8.61
C LYS A 58 -20.88 13.15 7.39
N PRO A 59 -21.52 11.97 7.32
CA PRO A 59 -21.43 11.10 6.15
C PRO A 59 -21.82 11.85 4.87
N ILE A 60 -20.92 11.86 3.88
CA ILE A 60 -21.21 12.43 2.56
C ILE A 60 -21.78 11.31 1.69
N VAL A 61 -23.10 11.35 1.46
CA VAL A 61 -23.79 10.37 0.62
C VAL A 61 -23.88 10.86 -0.82
N ARG A 62 -23.63 9.95 -1.77
CA ARG A 62 -23.86 10.16 -3.20
C ARG A 62 -25.31 9.80 -3.53
N LYS A 63 -25.98 10.61 -4.34
CA LYS A 63 -27.31 10.30 -4.89
C LYS A 63 -27.30 9.02 -5.72
N ASP A 64 -28.38 8.25 -5.67
CA ASP A 64 -28.54 7.02 -6.45
C ASP A 64 -28.99 7.32 -7.90
N GLU A 65 -28.05 7.78 -8.71
CA GLU A 65 -28.26 8.11 -10.11
C GLU A 65 -27.32 7.29 -11.01
N VAL A 66 -27.86 6.74 -12.10
CA VAL A 66 -27.11 5.97 -13.10
C VAL A 66 -26.29 6.92 -13.98
N LYS A 67 -24.98 6.67 -14.09
CA LYS A 67 -24.08 7.38 -15.01
C LYS A 67 -23.62 6.46 -16.13
N LYS A 68 -23.85 6.87 -17.38
CA LYS A 68 -23.32 6.18 -18.56
C LYS A 68 -21.82 6.52 -18.69
N PHE A 69 -21.02 5.53 -19.10
CA PHE A 69 -19.62 5.72 -19.44
C PHE A 69 -19.32 5.02 -20.78
N GLU A 70 -18.35 5.54 -21.53
CA GLU A 70 -17.92 4.92 -22.79
C GLU A 70 -16.85 3.85 -22.55
N CYS A 71 -17.03 2.68 -23.16
CA CYS A 71 -16.19 1.50 -22.93
C CYS A 71 -14.77 1.65 -23.54
N ASN A 72 -14.61 2.48 -24.57
CA ASN A 72 -13.34 2.64 -25.28
C ASN A 72 -12.23 3.26 -24.42
N ASP A 73 -12.57 4.21 -23.54
CA ASP A 73 -11.60 4.83 -22.64
C ASP A 73 -11.12 3.87 -21.54
N LEU A 74 -11.95 2.88 -21.18
CA LEU A 74 -11.67 1.94 -20.08
C LEU A 74 -10.40 1.11 -20.33
N PHE A 75 -10.16 0.73 -21.58
CA PHE A 75 -9.05 -0.16 -21.96
C PHE A 75 -7.82 0.59 -22.49
N ARG A 76 -7.83 1.93 -22.50
CA ARG A 76 -6.76 2.74 -23.09
C ARG A 76 -5.38 2.43 -22.50
N ASN A 77 -5.32 2.12 -21.21
CA ASN A 77 -4.07 1.85 -20.48
C ASN A 77 -3.83 0.36 -20.20
N VAL A 78 -4.66 -0.52 -20.77
CA VAL A 78 -4.55 -1.96 -20.51
C VAL A 78 -3.47 -2.56 -21.39
N LYS A 79 -2.56 -3.32 -20.76
CA LYS A 79 -1.43 -3.97 -21.46
C LYS A 79 -1.88 -5.02 -22.48
N GLU A 80 -2.79 -5.91 -22.09
CA GLU A 80 -3.36 -6.94 -22.96
C GLU A 80 -4.88 -7.02 -22.73
N LYS A 81 -5.64 -7.00 -23.82
CA LYS A 81 -7.10 -7.20 -23.82
C LYS A 81 -7.49 -8.35 -24.73
N GLN A 82 -8.56 -9.04 -24.37
CA GLN A 82 -9.22 -10.02 -25.22
C GLN A 82 -10.71 -9.69 -25.20
N ASP A 83 -11.25 -9.26 -26.34
CA ASP A 83 -12.61 -8.75 -26.47
C ASP A 83 -12.91 -7.63 -25.44
N THR A 84 -13.83 -7.89 -24.51
CA THR A 84 -14.21 -6.99 -23.41
C THR A 84 -13.53 -7.32 -22.08
N TYR A 85 -12.47 -8.13 -22.09
CA TYR A 85 -11.77 -8.60 -20.88
C TYR A 85 -10.32 -8.12 -20.84
N ILE A 86 -9.82 -7.89 -19.62
CA ILE A 86 -8.40 -7.67 -19.35
C ILE A 86 -7.73 -9.04 -19.24
N LYS A 87 -6.72 -9.28 -20.07
CA LYS A 87 -5.99 -10.54 -20.06
C LYS A 87 -4.87 -10.46 -19.04
N VAL A 88 -4.88 -11.38 -18.07
CA VAL A 88 -3.86 -11.53 -17.03
C VAL A 88 -3.32 -12.96 -17.03
N PRO A 89 -2.11 -13.19 -16.47
CA PRO A 89 -1.63 -14.54 -16.24
C PRO A 89 -2.64 -15.35 -15.43
N LYS A 90 -2.83 -16.62 -15.80
CA LYS A 90 -3.74 -17.51 -15.09
C LYS A 90 -3.29 -17.63 -13.63
N ILE A 91 -4.22 -17.40 -12.71
CA ILE A 91 -4.00 -17.67 -11.29
C ILE A 91 -3.98 -19.20 -11.14
N ILE A 92 -2.82 -19.74 -10.78
CA ILE A 92 -2.61 -21.15 -10.47
C ILE A 92 -2.26 -21.18 -8.97
N GLU A 93 -2.98 -22.00 -8.20
CA GLU A 93 -2.62 -22.33 -6.81
C GLU A 93 -1.45 -23.33 -6.77
#